data_AF-A0A2N2IYI4-F1
#
_entry.id   AF-A0A2N2IYI4-F1
#
_cell.length_a   1.000
_cell.length_b   1.000
_cell.length_c   1.000
_cell.angle_alpha   90.00
_cell.angle_beta   90.00
_cell.angle_gamma   90.00
#
_symmetry.space_group_name_H-M   'P 1'
#
loop_
_entity.id
_entity.type
_entity.pdbx_description
1 polymer ?
#
loop_
_entity_poly.entity_id
_entity_poly.type
_entity_poly.pdbx_seq_one_letter_code
_entity_poly.pdbx_strand_id
1 'polypeptide(L)'
;MSAKAVPRRTEDGRYVVIEGRRWRASDPRLSEERRAELVLALMDARRAVKAAKRSGDEEGLREARRRVHEAKVALGERGDPWWQDKT
;
A
#
# COMPACT_ATOMS: atom_id res chain seq x y z
N MET A 1 6.51 -11.35 -21.80
CA MET A 1 5.88 -10.36 -20.90
C MET A 1 4.67 -11.03 -20.27
N SER A 2 4.78 -11.55 -19.04
CA SER A 2 3.64 -12.23 -18.40
C SER A 2 2.57 -11.20 -18.05
N ALA A 3 1.33 -11.40 -18.48
CA ALA A 3 0.21 -10.62 -17.98
C ALA A 3 0.20 -10.72 -16.45
N LYS A 4 0.20 -9.59 -15.73
CA LYS A 4 0.06 -9.60 -14.28
C LYS A 4 -1.31 -10.18 -13.96
N ALA A 5 -1.35 -11.40 -13.45
CA ALA A 5 -2.57 -12.00 -12.94
C ALA A 5 -3.15 -11.05 -11.88
N VAL A 6 -4.43 -10.70 -12.02
CA VAL A 6 -5.14 -9.92 -11.01
C VAL A 6 -5.16 -10.77 -9.73
N PRO A 7 -4.65 -10.26 -8.59
CA PRO A 7 -4.67 -11.01 -7.34
C PRO A 7 -6.10 -11.42 -6.99
N ARG A 8 -6.30 -12.70 -6.68
CA ARG A 8 -7.60 -13.20 -6.20
C ARG A 8 -8.00 -12.43 -4.93
N ARG A 9 -9.23 -11.94 -4.88
CA ARG A 9 -9.81 -11.34 -3.67
C ARG A 9 -10.59 -12.38 -2.86
N THR A 10 -10.70 -12.18 -1.55
CA THR A 10 -11.66 -12.91 -0.72
C THR A 10 -13.09 -12.51 -1.10
N GLU A 11 -14.07 -13.36 -0.80
CA GLU A 11 -15.49 -13.11 -1.10
C GLU A 11 -16.00 -11.84 -0.41
N ASP A 12 -15.53 -11.56 0.80
CA ASP A 12 -15.84 -10.32 1.54
C ASP A 12 -15.06 -9.09 1.04
N GLY A 13 -14.19 -9.25 0.03
CA GLY A 13 -13.40 -8.16 -0.56
C GLY A 13 -12.29 -7.59 0.34
N ARG A 14 -12.18 -8.02 1.60
CA ARG A 14 -11.28 -7.45 2.62
C ARG A 14 -9.81 -7.75 2.36
N TYR A 15 -9.51 -8.83 1.64
CA TYR A 15 -8.15 -9.28 1.37
C TYR A 15 -7.90 -9.56 -0.11
N VAL A 16 -6.67 -9.32 -0.55
CA VAL A 16 -6.08 -9.90 -1.75
C VAL A 16 -5.17 -11.06 -1.36
N VAL A 17 -5.19 -12.14 -2.13
CA VAL A 17 -4.37 -13.34 -1.90
C VAL A 17 -3.26 -13.37 -2.94
N ILE A 18 -2.02 -13.29 -2.47
CA ILE A 18 -0.81 -13.32 -3.30
C ILE A 18 0.09 -14.42 -2.73
N GLU A 19 0.41 -15.42 -3.55
CA GLU A 19 1.26 -16.57 -3.15
C GLU A 19 0.74 -17.26 -1.86
N GLY A 20 -0.59 -17.42 -1.75
CA GLY A 20 -1.24 -18.02 -0.58
C GLY A 20 -1.32 -17.13 0.66
N ARG A 21 -0.69 -15.94 0.65
CA ARG A 21 -0.72 -14.98 1.76
C ARG A 21 -1.83 -13.96 1.57
N ARG A 22 -2.58 -13.69 2.64
CA ARG A 22 -3.61 -12.64 2.67
C ARG A 22 -2.98 -11.29 2.99
N TRP A 23 -3.25 -10.32 2.14
CA TRP A 23 -2.91 -8.92 2.34
C TRP A 23 -4.19 -8.11 2.38
N ARG A 24 -4.31 -7.16 3.31
CA ARG A 24 -5.49 -6.32 3.38
C ARG A 24 -5.63 -5.51 2.08
N ALA A 25 -6.83 -5.54 1.52
CA ALA A 25 -7.17 -4.74 0.36
C ALA A 25 -7.26 -3.25 0.72
N SER A 26 -7.05 -2.38 -0.27
CA SER A 26 -7.33 -0.95 -0.11
C SER A 26 -8.81 -0.72 0.22
N ASP A 27 -9.10 0.30 1.01
CA ASP A 27 -10.46 0.67 1.41
C ASP A 27 -11.31 0.99 0.16
N PRO A 28 -12.39 0.23 -0.11
CA PRO A 28 -13.23 0.44 -1.28
C PRO A 28 -14.06 1.73 -1.21
N ARG A 29 -14.10 2.42 -0.06
CA ARG A 29 -14.83 3.68 0.13
C ARG A 29 -14.04 4.91 -0.34
N LEU A 30 -12.76 4.74 -0.69
CA LEU A 30 -11.97 5.83 -1.27
C LEU A 30 -12.48 6.17 -2.67
N SER A 31 -12.59 7.48 -2.96
CA SER A 31 -12.84 7.92 -4.35
C SER A 31 -11.70 7.47 -5.26
N GLU A 32 -11.99 7.33 -6.56
CA GLU A 32 -10.97 6.95 -7.53
C GLU A 32 -9.80 7.95 -7.57
N GLU A 33 -10.08 9.25 -7.49
CA GLU A 33 -9.01 10.27 -7.45
C GLU A 33 -8.16 10.10 -6.21
N ARG A 34 -8.80 9.97 -5.04
CA ARG A 34 -8.05 9.84 -3.78
C ARG A 34 -7.21 8.57 -3.77
N ARG A 35 -7.75 7.48 -4.30
CA ARG A 35 -7.01 6.23 -4.47
C ARG A 35 -5.82 6.42 -5.41
N ALA A 36 -5.99 7.11 -6.53
CA ALA A 36 -4.93 7.37 -7.48
C ALA A 36 -3.79 8.19 -6.86
N GLU A 37 -4.11 9.28 -6.16
CA GLU A 37 -3.14 10.12 -5.43
C GLU A 37 -2.31 9.31 -4.43
N LEU A 38 -2.97 8.48 -3.63
CA LEU A 38 -2.31 7.66 -2.62
C LEU A 38 -1.43 6.57 -3.25
N VAL A 39 -1.86 5.99 -4.37
CA VAL A 39 -1.04 5.05 -5.14
C VAL A 39 0.19 5.74 -5.72
N LEU A 40 0.05 6.97 -6.25
CA LEU A 40 1.18 7.76 -6.73
C LEU A 40 2.18 8.04 -5.60
N ALA A 41 1.71 8.55 -4.47
CA ALA A 41 2.53 8.80 -3.28
C ALA A 41 3.24 7.53 -2.78
N LEU A 42 2.56 6.38 -2.80
CA LEU A 42 3.15 5.09 -2.44
C LEU A 42 4.26 4.68 -3.42
N MET A 43 4.07 4.90 -4.72
CA MET A 43 5.09 4.60 -5.72
C MET A 43 6.30 5.53 -5.60
N ASP A 44 6.09 6.82 -5.34
CA ASP A 44 7.15 7.78 -5.06
C ASP A 44 7.97 7.39 -3.83
N ALA A 45 7.30 7.07 -2.72
CA ALA A 45 7.97 6.63 -1.50
C ALA A 45 8.77 5.35 -1.72
N ARG A 46 8.28 4.39 -2.51
CA ARG A 46 9.04 3.17 -2.88
C ARG A 46 10.26 3.47 -3.73
N ARG A 47 10.15 4.42 -4.67
CA ARG A 47 11.32 4.90 -5.45
C ARG A 47 12.35 5.55 -4.54
N ALA A 48 11.93 6.37 -3.58
CA ALA A 48 12.81 6.97 -2.59
C ALA A 48 13.53 5.92 -1.71
N VAL A 49 12.83 4.87 -1.27
CA VAL A 49 13.47 3.73 -0.56
C VAL A 49 14.57 3.09 -1.42
N LYS A 50 14.32 2.87 -2.72
CA LYS A 50 15.32 2.30 -3.63
C LYS A 50 16.50 3.24 -3.83
N ALA A 51 16.26 4.56 -3.92
CA ALA A 51 17.31 5.56 -4.05
C ALA A 51 18.19 5.61 -2.80
N ALA A 52 17.59 5.76 -1.61
CA ALA A 52 18.30 5.84 -0.34
C ALA A 52 19.14 4.58 -0.06
N LYS A 53 18.62 3.38 -0.36
CA LYS A 53 19.40 2.14 -0.27
C LYS A 53 20.62 2.12 -1.17
N ARG A 54 20.54 2.72 -2.37
CA ARG A 54 21.66 2.74 -3.32
C ARG A 54 22.72 3.77 -2.92
N SER A 55 22.33 4.87 -2.30
CA SER A 55 23.26 5.91 -1.84
C SER A 55 23.82 5.68 -0.44
N GLY A 56 23.29 4.70 0.31
CA GLY A 56 23.65 4.51 1.72
C GLY A 56 23.07 5.58 2.65
N ASP A 57 22.07 6.34 2.20
CA ASP A 57 21.42 7.38 2.98
C ASP A 57 20.44 6.76 3.99
N GLU A 58 20.89 6.57 5.22
CA GLU A 58 20.08 5.96 6.26
C GLU A 58 18.90 6.84 6.69
N GLU A 59 19.06 8.15 6.70
CA GLU A 59 18.01 9.08 7.10
C GLU A 59 16.92 9.15 6.04
N GLY A 60 17.29 9.31 4.77
CA GLY A 60 16.36 9.22 3.65
C GLY A 60 15.69 7.86 3.57
N LEU A 61 16.37 6.77 3.97
CA LEU A 61 15.74 5.45 4.04
C LEU A 61 14.67 5.37 5.13
N ARG A 62 14.92 5.91 6.32
CA ARG A 62 13.93 5.96 7.42
C ARG A 62 12.72 6.79 6.99
N GLU A 63 12.96 7.96 6.44
CA GLU A 63 11.92 8.87 5.96
C GLU A 63 11.07 8.23 4.86
N ALA A 64 11.70 7.63 3.84
CA ALA A 64 10.98 6.99 2.75
C ALA A 64 10.15 5.78 3.23
N ARG A 65 10.65 5.02 4.22
CA ARG A 65 9.89 3.92 4.85
C ARG A 65 8.68 4.44 5.63
N ARG A 66 8.81 5.59 6.31
CA ARG A 66 7.70 6.25 7.00
C ARG A 66 6.60 6.65 6.01
N ARG A 67 6.97 7.30 4.90
CA ARG A 67 6.02 7.65 3.82
C ARG A 67 5.33 6.43 3.20
N VAL A 68 6.05 5.32 3.01
CA VAL A 68 5.43 4.05 2.56
C VAL A 68 4.40 3.56 3.57
N HIS A 69 4.70 3.66 4.87
CA HIS A 69 3.76 3.27 5.92
C HIS A 69 2.51 4.17 5.91
N GLU A 70 2.69 5.49 5.93
CA GLU A 70 1.61 6.49 5.89
C GLU A 70 0.69 6.29 4.69
N ALA A 71 1.25 6.15 3.48
CA ALA A 71 0.45 5.93 2.27
C ALA A 71 -0.34 4.61 2.34
N LYS A 72 0.23 3.55 2.90
CA LYS A 72 -0.47 2.27 3.09
C LYS A 72 -1.56 2.35 4.15
N VAL A 73 -1.36 3.11 5.22
CA VAL A 73 -2.41 3.36 6.22
C VAL A 73 -3.56 4.15 5.59
N ALA A 74 -3.25 5.21 4.85
CA ALA A 74 -4.26 6.01 4.15
C ALA A 74 -5.02 5.22 3.08
N LEU A 75 -4.37 4.27 2.40
CA LEU A 75 -5.03 3.32 1.49
C LEU A 75 -5.91 2.30 2.22
N GLY A 76 -5.81 2.18 3.55
CA GLY A 76 -6.47 1.13 4.32
C GLY A 76 -5.73 -0.23 4.29
N GLU A 77 -4.55 -0.32 3.70
CA GLU A 77 -3.74 -1.55 3.62
C GLU A 77 -2.99 -1.85 4.93
N ARG A 78 -2.84 -0.85 5.82
CA ARG A 78 -2.19 -0.91 7.15
C ARG A 78 -2.95 -0.07 8.19
N GLY A 79 -2.63 -0.23 9.48
CA GLY A 79 -3.37 0.40 10.59
C GLY A 79 -4.68 -0.32 10.94
N ASP A 80 -5.65 0.45 11.42
CA ASP A 80 -7.00 -0.05 11.75
C ASP A 80 -7.68 -0.62 10.50
N PRO A 81 -8.40 -1.74 10.61
CA PRO A 81 -9.17 -2.27 9.49
C PRO A 81 -10.31 -1.35 9.11
N TRP A 82 -10.45 -1.01 7.83
CA TRP A 82 -11.50 -0.11 7.34
C TRP A 82 -12.93 -0.66 7.49
N TRP A 83 -13.09 -1.97 7.68
CA TRP A 83 -14.39 -2.61 7.91
C TRP A 83 -14.79 -2.66 9.39
N GLN A 84 -13.95 -2.16 10.30
CA GLN A 84 -14.35 -1.95 11.68
C GLN A 84 -14.78 -0.50 11.81
N ASP A 85 -16.02 -0.29 12.24
CA ASP A 85 -16.47 1.03 12.64
C ASP A 85 -15.66 1.45 13.87
N LYS A 86 -15.18 2.70 13.83
CA LYS A 86 -14.50 3.29 14.98
C LYS A 86 -15.58 3.61 16.02
N THR A 87 -15.71 2.72 16.99
CA THR A 87 -16.55 2.93 18.18
C THR A 87 -16.02 4.10 19.00
#